data_AF-A0A0F9QBK9-F1
#
_entry.id   AF-A0A0F9QBK9-F1
#
_cell.length_a   1.000
_cell.length_b   1.000
_cell.length_c   1.000
_cell.angle_alpha   90.00
_cell.angle_beta   90.00
_cell.angle_gamma   90.00
#
_symmetry.space_group_name_H-M   'P 1'
#
loop_
_entity.id
_entity.type
_entity.pdbx_description
1 polymer ?
#
loop_
_entity_poly.entity_id
_entity_poly.type
_entity_poly.pdbx_seq_one_letter_code
_entity_poly.pdbx_strand_id
1 'polypeptide(L)'
;MASRLYRPKRDDNVFVGQDVLRQHAHRIAREQLLPRIAVQNHIAVETVVTPIFFYSKIPMGAGRRCSCFDIEVSPHGACRCCYGTGVVGGYYKHGTHLEVLDVTHPSIRTVNVVADYERRSRPRQFILIPGATTGHLIGRMHLNTNIGEVDHIFALTDRPNGTDIGAFIRAPSDDAFVEFTDAALQQRLFNPWVDVKIQLRRPSAAAPSPRFGSMFIRYNRLTDRVIKANIPRARKANMLQDFGVTDDWQEQQFWTDNTLRSITTEDWVAHINNGTRWKIIGVEDFAPEDLLLSWDLHTRLVQQYDAMNFYPL
;
A
#
# COMPACT_ATOMS: atom_id res chain seq x y z
N MET A 1 65.62 10.27 21.05
CA MET A 1 65.00 11.52 20.57
C MET A 1 65.47 11.78 19.14
N ALA A 2 64.59 11.61 18.15
CA ALA A 2 64.67 12.22 16.83
C ALA A 2 63.29 12.04 16.18
N SER A 3 62.60 13.15 15.93
CA SER A 3 61.23 13.20 15.40
C SER A 3 61.18 12.72 13.95
N ARG A 4 60.29 11.76 13.66
CA ARG A 4 59.86 11.50 12.29
C ARG A 4 58.92 12.64 11.88
N LEU A 5 59.48 13.61 11.17
CA LEU A 5 58.71 14.65 10.48
C LEU A 5 57.81 13.99 9.44
N TYR A 6 56.50 14.18 9.60
CA TYR A 6 55.49 13.91 8.59
C TYR A 6 55.84 14.71 7.32
N ARG A 7 56.17 14.03 6.22
CA ARG A 7 56.19 14.66 4.89
C ARG A 7 54.76 14.60 4.35
N PRO A 8 54.11 15.74 4.06
CA PRO A 8 52.89 15.70 3.28
C PRO A 8 53.24 15.10 1.91
N LYS A 9 52.40 14.20 1.41
CA LYS A 9 52.41 13.89 -0.02
C LYS A 9 52.23 15.22 -0.74
N ARG A 10 53.17 15.59 -1.61
CA ARG A 10 52.92 16.61 -2.62
C ARG A 10 51.79 16.07 -3.48
N ASP A 11 50.61 16.62 -3.31
CA ASP A 11 49.57 16.56 -4.32
C ASP A 11 50.04 17.41 -5.50
N ASP A 12 50.89 16.81 -6.35
CA ASP A 12 51.04 17.26 -7.73
C ASP A 12 49.80 16.78 -8.51
N ASN A 13 48.60 17.10 -8.01
CA ASN A 13 47.39 17.04 -8.79
C ASN A 13 47.31 18.36 -9.54
N VAL A 14 47.99 18.40 -10.68
CA VAL A 14 47.58 19.29 -11.77
C VAL A 14 46.17 18.85 -12.14
N PHE A 15 45.16 19.49 -11.54
CA PHE A 15 43.79 19.41 -12.00
C PHE A 15 43.80 19.90 -13.45
N VAL A 16 43.78 18.94 -14.38
CA VAL A 16 43.71 19.21 -15.80
C VAL A 16 42.47 20.06 -16.01
N GLY A 17 42.59 21.25 -16.63
CA GLY A 17 41.48 22.20 -16.77
C GLY A 17 40.20 21.64 -17.41
N GLN A 18 40.28 20.48 -18.07
CA GLN A 18 39.12 19.72 -18.53
C GLN A 18 38.26 19.15 -17.39
N ASP A 19 38.85 18.76 -16.26
CA ASP A 19 38.10 18.26 -15.09
C ASP A 19 37.38 19.38 -14.36
N VAL A 20 37.98 20.58 -14.28
CA VAL A 20 37.33 21.76 -13.68
C VAL A 20 36.16 22.24 -14.55
N LEU A 21 36.33 22.25 -15.88
CA LEU A 21 35.25 22.60 -16.82
C LEU A 21 34.14 21.55 -16.84
N ARG A 22 34.47 20.26 -16.77
CA ARG A 22 33.48 19.19 -16.61
C ARG A 22 32.74 19.33 -15.28
N GLN A 23 33.44 19.48 -14.16
CA GLN A 23 32.83 19.70 -12.85
C GLN A 23 31.94 20.95 -12.82
N HIS A 24 32.34 22.02 -13.52
CA HIS A 24 31.53 23.23 -13.65
C HIS A 24 30.26 22.98 -14.48
N ALA A 25 30.35 22.23 -15.59
CA ALA A 25 29.20 21.85 -16.40
C ALA A 25 28.24 20.92 -15.65
N HIS A 26 28.76 19.91 -14.94
CA HIS A 26 27.97 19.03 -14.07
C HIS A 26 27.27 19.84 -12.97
N ARG A 27 27.96 20.81 -12.37
CA ARG A 27 27.37 21.69 -11.35
C ARG A 27 26.26 22.57 -11.93
N ILE A 28 26.47 23.20 -13.09
CA ILE A 28 25.43 24.00 -13.77
C ILE A 28 24.23 23.12 -14.15
N ALA A 29 24.47 21.93 -14.71
CA ALA A 29 23.40 21.01 -15.05
C ALA A 29 22.56 20.66 -13.81
N ARG A 30 23.21 20.23 -12.73
CA ARG A 30 22.57 19.81 -11.49
C ARG A 30 21.84 20.95 -10.76
N GLU A 31 22.43 22.13 -10.70
CA GLU A 31 21.88 23.25 -9.92
C GLU A 31 20.88 24.11 -10.69
N GLN A 32 20.98 24.18 -12.03
CA GLN A 32 20.18 25.11 -12.84
C GLN A 32 19.29 24.43 -13.88
N LEU A 33 19.78 23.39 -14.57
CA LEU A 33 19.05 22.77 -15.67
C LEU A 33 18.10 21.67 -15.20
N LEU A 34 18.57 20.72 -14.40
CA LEU A 34 17.76 19.61 -13.94
C LEU A 34 16.52 20.04 -13.14
N PRO A 35 16.59 21.05 -12.24
CA PRO A 35 15.38 21.55 -11.57
C PRO A 35 14.37 22.14 -12.55
N ARG A 36 14.82 22.82 -13.62
CA ARG A 36 13.93 23.37 -14.65
C ARG A 36 13.28 22.26 -15.48
N ILE A 37 14.04 21.22 -15.84
CA ILE A 37 13.51 20.04 -16.53
C ILE A 37 12.51 19.31 -15.64
N ALA A 38 12.78 19.17 -14.34
CA ALA A 38 11.84 18.58 -13.38
C ALA A 38 10.50 19.33 -13.37
N VAL A 39 10.54 20.66 -13.31
CA VAL A 39 9.34 21.51 -13.37
C VAL A 39 8.63 21.39 -14.72
N GLN A 40 9.36 21.36 -15.83
CA GLN A 40 8.78 21.16 -17.16
C GLN A 40 8.12 19.79 -17.30
N ASN A 41 8.75 18.74 -16.77
CA ASN A 41 8.17 17.41 -16.73
C ASN A 41 6.90 17.41 -15.89
N HIS A 42 6.94 17.97 -14.68
CA HIS A 42 5.75 18.11 -13.84
C HIS A 42 4.60 18.78 -14.61
N ILE A 43 4.86 19.95 -15.22
CA ILE A 43 3.87 20.68 -16.03
C ILE A 43 3.38 19.84 -17.23
N ALA A 44 4.28 19.10 -17.90
CA ALA A 44 3.91 18.26 -19.04
C ALA A 44 2.94 17.14 -18.63
N VAL A 45 3.11 16.54 -17.43
CA VAL A 45 2.14 15.59 -16.87
C VAL A 45 0.77 16.26 -16.72
N GLU A 46 0.73 17.54 -16.34
CA GLU A 46 -0.53 18.28 -16.12
C GLU A 46 -1.36 18.56 -17.38
N THR A 47 -0.79 18.41 -18.58
CA THR A 47 -1.50 18.74 -19.84
C THR A 47 -2.37 17.60 -20.41
N VAL A 48 -2.03 16.34 -20.13
CA VAL A 48 -2.82 15.15 -20.49
C VAL A 48 -2.86 14.22 -19.28
N VAL A 49 -3.81 14.47 -18.38
CA VAL A 49 -3.84 13.83 -17.06
C VAL A 49 -4.76 12.62 -17.07
N THR A 50 -4.18 11.46 -16.80
CA THR A 50 -4.96 10.33 -16.26
C THR A 50 -4.72 10.27 -14.76
N PRO A 51 -5.74 10.59 -13.94
CA PRO A 51 -5.62 10.49 -12.49
C PRO A 51 -5.64 9.02 -12.08
N ILE A 52 -4.61 8.60 -11.33
CA ILE A 52 -4.46 7.23 -10.85
C ILE A 52 -4.21 7.20 -9.33
N PHE A 53 -4.61 6.10 -8.70
CA PHE A 53 -4.11 5.70 -7.38
C PHE A 53 -2.92 4.76 -7.55
N PHE A 54 -1.84 5.02 -6.83
CA PHE A 54 -0.66 4.16 -6.80
C PHE A 54 -0.63 3.31 -5.53
N TYR A 55 -0.30 2.03 -5.68
CA TYR A 55 -0.24 1.07 -4.59
C TYR A 55 1.13 0.40 -4.56
N SER A 56 1.92 0.71 -3.54
CA SER A 56 3.23 0.08 -3.31
C SER A 56 3.10 -1.20 -2.49
N LYS A 57 3.79 -2.27 -2.87
CA LYS A 57 3.81 -3.49 -2.05
C LYS A 57 4.52 -3.21 -0.73
N ILE A 58 3.94 -3.72 0.37
CA ILE A 58 4.58 -3.62 1.69
C ILE A 58 5.77 -4.60 1.73
N PRO A 59 6.99 -4.13 1.99
CA PRO A 59 8.15 -5.02 2.10
C PRO A 59 8.01 -5.98 3.28
N MET A 60 8.48 -7.23 3.12
CA MET A 60 8.40 -8.28 4.14
C MET A 60 9.06 -7.89 5.49
N GLY A 61 10.08 -7.03 5.46
CA GLY A 61 10.75 -6.53 6.67
C GLY A 61 10.10 -5.31 7.32
N ALA A 62 9.13 -4.67 6.65
CA ALA A 62 8.48 -3.45 7.14
C ALA A 62 7.10 -3.70 7.75
N GLY A 63 6.46 -4.83 7.41
CA GLY A 63 5.12 -5.15 7.86
C GLY A 63 5.03 -6.43 8.67
N ARG A 64 3.81 -6.72 9.13
CA ARG A 64 3.50 -7.92 9.92
C ARG A 64 3.18 -9.09 9.01
N ARG A 65 3.75 -10.26 9.29
CA ARG A 65 3.45 -11.50 8.54
C ARG A 65 2.00 -11.92 8.72
N CYS A 66 1.36 -12.27 7.60
CA CYS A 66 -0.01 -12.75 7.60
C CYS A 66 -0.10 -14.19 8.09
N SER A 67 -1.20 -14.54 8.76
CA SER A 67 -1.50 -15.90 9.21
C SER A 67 -1.70 -16.93 8.07
N CYS A 68 -1.68 -16.49 6.81
CA CYS A 68 -1.67 -17.39 5.66
C CYS A 68 -0.27 -17.95 5.32
N PHE A 69 0.80 -17.46 5.95
CA PHE A 69 2.18 -17.79 5.63
C PHE A 69 2.70 -19.10 6.29
N ASP A 70 1.92 -19.72 7.19
CA ASP A 70 2.40 -20.76 8.12
C ASP A 70 2.62 -22.19 7.57
N ILE A 71 2.44 -22.48 6.28
CA ILE A 71 2.56 -23.87 5.77
C ILE A 71 3.40 -24.00 4.49
N GLU A 72 3.48 -22.96 3.68
CA GLU A 72 4.18 -22.97 2.40
C GLU A 72 5.20 -21.84 2.41
N VAL A 73 6.36 -22.03 1.75
CA VAL A 73 7.36 -20.97 1.57
C VAL A 73 6.76 -19.72 0.89
N SER A 74 5.56 -19.88 0.30
CA SER A 74 4.75 -18.84 -0.31
C SER A 74 3.44 -18.57 0.46
N PRO A 75 3.01 -17.30 0.56
CA PRO A 75 1.67 -16.97 1.04
C PRO A 75 0.59 -17.48 0.09
N HIS A 76 -0.61 -17.73 0.62
CA HIS A 76 -1.76 -18.09 -0.21
C HIS A 76 -2.13 -16.95 -1.17
N GLY A 77 -2.04 -17.20 -2.48
CA GLY A 77 -2.23 -16.18 -3.53
C GLY A 77 -3.54 -15.41 -3.43
N ALA A 78 -4.67 -16.08 -3.19
CA ALA A 78 -5.98 -15.43 -3.04
C ALA A 78 -6.31 -14.97 -1.60
N CYS A 79 -5.33 -14.85 -0.71
CA CYS A 79 -5.57 -14.42 0.66
C CYS A 79 -6.10 -12.98 0.70
N ARG A 80 -7.31 -12.78 1.22
CA ARG A 80 -7.93 -11.44 1.33
C ARG A 80 -7.33 -10.54 2.42
N CYS A 81 -6.42 -11.06 3.26
CA CYS A 81 -5.74 -10.28 4.31
C CYS A 81 -4.43 -9.65 3.82
N CYS A 82 -3.61 -10.41 3.09
CA CYS A 82 -2.31 -9.94 2.56
C CYS A 82 -2.28 -9.78 1.05
N TYR A 83 -3.35 -10.17 0.34
CA TYR A 83 -3.45 -10.09 -1.12
C TYR A 83 -2.27 -10.76 -1.83
N GLY A 84 -1.94 -11.99 -1.39
CA GLY A 84 -0.87 -12.79 -1.98
C GLY A 84 0.56 -12.32 -1.69
N THR A 85 0.77 -11.23 -0.94
CA THR A 85 2.12 -10.69 -0.65
C THR A 85 2.80 -11.35 0.55
N GLY A 86 2.01 -11.97 1.45
CA GLY A 86 2.48 -12.51 2.73
C GLY A 86 2.58 -11.50 3.87
N VAL A 87 2.39 -10.21 3.59
CA VAL A 87 2.38 -9.13 4.58
C VAL A 87 0.94 -8.62 4.76
N VAL A 88 0.49 -8.49 6.01
CA VAL A 88 -0.85 -7.99 6.32
C VAL A 88 -1.08 -6.62 5.69
N GLY A 89 -2.24 -6.42 5.05
CA GLY A 89 -2.52 -5.21 4.27
C GLY A 89 -2.02 -5.29 2.84
N GLY A 90 -0.89 -5.95 2.60
CA GLY A 90 -0.33 -6.23 1.28
C GLY A 90 0.26 -5.03 0.53
N TYR A 91 -0.48 -3.92 0.45
CA TYR A 91 -0.07 -2.73 -0.29
C TYR A 91 -0.36 -1.44 0.50
N TYR A 92 0.48 -0.42 0.33
CA TYR A 92 0.21 0.95 0.75
C TYR A 92 -0.30 1.77 -0.43
N LYS A 93 -1.51 2.31 -0.31
CA LYS A 93 -2.03 3.34 -1.23
C LYS A 93 -1.31 4.65 -0.94
N HIS A 94 -0.74 5.27 -1.96
CA HIS A 94 -0.02 6.54 -1.84
C HIS A 94 -0.87 7.60 -1.10
N GLY A 95 -0.23 8.37 -0.23
CA GLY A 95 -0.89 9.41 0.56
C GLY A 95 -1.80 8.91 1.69
N THR A 96 -1.87 7.60 1.95
CA THR A 96 -2.69 7.01 3.03
C THR A 96 -1.87 6.21 4.02
N HIS A 97 -2.48 5.87 5.15
CA HIS A 97 -2.00 4.86 6.09
C HIS A 97 -3.04 3.75 6.21
N LEU A 98 -2.60 2.50 6.39
CA LEU A 98 -3.47 1.35 6.57
C LEU A 98 -3.17 0.66 7.91
N GLU A 99 -4.18 0.61 8.77
CA GLU A 99 -4.21 -0.23 9.96
C GLU A 99 -5.05 -1.48 9.71
N VAL A 100 -4.59 -2.63 10.22
CA VAL A 100 -5.30 -3.90 10.04
C VAL A 100 -5.37 -4.69 11.33
N LEU A 101 -6.58 -4.98 11.81
CA LEU A 101 -6.84 -5.90 12.91
C LEU A 101 -7.14 -7.28 12.36
N ASP A 102 -6.29 -8.26 12.62
CA ASP A 102 -6.46 -9.67 12.24
C ASP A 102 -5.79 -10.57 13.28
N VAL A 103 -5.84 -11.89 13.09
CA VAL A 103 -5.33 -12.88 14.06
C VAL A 103 -3.88 -12.65 14.52
N THR A 104 -3.00 -12.10 13.67
CA THR A 104 -1.60 -11.92 14.08
C THR A 104 -1.34 -10.57 14.77
N HIS A 105 -2.36 -9.72 14.99
CA HIS A 105 -2.18 -8.39 15.55
C HIS A 105 -1.73 -8.44 17.02
N PRO A 106 -0.63 -7.76 17.40
CA PRO A 106 0.07 -8.01 18.67
C PRO A 106 -0.70 -7.56 19.91
N SER A 107 -1.59 -6.57 19.77
CA SER A 107 -2.32 -6.01 20.91
C SER A 107 -3.65 -6.71 21.20
N ILE A 108 -3.97 -7.82 20.53
CA ILE A 108 -5.29 -8.43 20.64
C ILE A 108 -5.49 -9.04 22.02
N ARG A 109 -6.65 -8.74 22.62
CA ARG A 109 -7.18 -9.40 23.81
C ARG A 109 -8.51 -10.02 23.46
N THR A 110 -8.76 -11.27 23.87
CA THR A 110 -9.99 -11.98 23.54
C THR A 110 -10.75 -12.41 24.80
N VAL A 111 -12.08 -12.49 24.68
CA VAL A 111 -13.00 -13.05 25.67
C VAL A 111 -13.97 -13.95 24.94
N ASN A 112 -13.98 -15.24 25.27
CA ASN A 112 -14.81 -16.27 24.62
C ASN A 112 -14.64 -16.37 23.09
N VAL A 113 -13.48 -15.94 22.57
CA VAL A 113 -13.12 -15.94 21.16
C VAL A 113 -11.71 -16.51 21.01
N VAL A 114 -11.50 -17.34 19.99
CA VAL A 114 -10.20 -17.96 19.66
C VAL A 114 -9.98 -17.92 18.16
N ALA A 115 -8.72 -17.97 17.72
CA ALA A 115 -8.40 -18.15 16.32
C ALA A 115 -8.63 -19.62 15.89
N ASP A 116 -9.34 -19.81 14.78
CA ASP A 116 -9.61 -21.11 14.18
C ASP A 116 -8.39 -21.61 13.39
N TYR A 117 -7.54 -22.40 14.05
CA TYR A 117 -6.38 -23.04 13.43
C TYR A 117 -6.69 -24.40 12.82
N GLU A 118 -7.83 -25.00 13.18
CA GLU A 118 -8.22 -26.34 12.74
C GLU A 118 -8.72 -26.34 11.30
N ARG A 119 -9.41 -25.28 10.89
CA ARG A 119 -9.93 -25.17 9.54
C ARG A 119 -8.86 -24.74 8.54
N ARG A 120 -8.82 -25.36 7.37
CA ARG A 120 -7.91 -24.97 6.25
C ARG A 120 -8.23 -23.59 5.64
N SER A 121 -9.13 -22.80 6.24
CA SER A 121 -9.42 -21.43 5.79
C SER A 121 -8.21 -20.53 6.00
N ARG A 122 -7.79 -19.83 4.95
CA ARG A 122 -6.72 -18.82 4.96
C ARG A 122 -7.28 -17.49 4.43
N PRO A 123 -7.03 -16.35 5.12
CA PRO A 123 -6.31 -16.20 6.40
C PRO A 123 -7.04 -16.87 7.57
N ARG A 124 -6.35 -17.03 8.71
CA ARG A 124 -6.99 -17.50 9.95
C ARG A 124 -8.05 -16.51 10.41
N GLN A 125 -9.11 -17.01 11.03
CA GLN A 125 -10.25 -16.20 11.47
C GLN A 125 -10.55 -16.46 12.94
N PHE A 126 -11.10 -15.47 13.62
CA PHE A 126 -11.62 -15.59 14.97
C PHE A 126 -13.02 -16.19 14.98
N ILE A 127 -13.27 -17.10 15.92
CA ILE A 127 -14.54 -17.77 16.18
C ILE A 127 -14.85 -17.77 17.68
N LEU A 128 -16.12 -17.99 18.04
CA LEU A 128 -16.50 -18.24 19.44
C LEU A 128 -15.92 -19.58 19.91
N ILE A 129 -15.47 -19.62 21.16
CA ILE A 129 -15.08 -20.90 21.79
C ILE A 129 -16.30 -21.85 21.86
N PRO A 130 -16.09 -23.17 21.89
CA PRO A 130 -17.18 -24.14 22.05
C PRO A 130 -18.05 -23.81 23.27
N GLY A 131 -19.38 -23.86 23.12
CA GLY A 131 -20.33 -23.52 24.18
C GLY A 131 -20.68 -22.03 24.32
N ALA A 132 -19.80 -21.10 23.92
CA ALA A 132 -20.08 -19.66 24.09
C ALA A 132 -21.10 -19.15 23.06
N THR A 133 -22.11 -18.40 23.50
CA THR A 133 -23.07 -17.71 22.61
C THR A 133 -22.63 -16.30 22.24
N THR A 134 -21.75 -15.70 23.06
CA THR A 134 -21.19 -14.37 22.84
C THR A 134 -19.72 -14.32 23.24
N GLY A 135 -18.98 -13.44 22.57
CA GLY A 135 -17.57 -13.19 22.83
C GLY A 135 -17.10 -11.95 22.10
N HIS A 136 -15.91 -11.47 22.41
CA HIS A 136 -15.35 -10.31 21.75
C HIS A 136 -13.83 -10.35 21.73
N LEU A 137 -13.25 -9.55 20.85
CA LEU A 137 -11.83 -9.22 20.83
C LEU A 137 -11.66 -7.71 20.82
N ILE A 138 -10.59 -7.22 21.45
CA ILE A 138 -10.21 -5.81 21.47
C ILE A 138 -8.77 -5.71 20.97
N GLY A 139 -8.54 -4.90 19.95
CA GLY A 139 -7.21 -4.52 19.48
C GLY A 139 -7.02 -3.01 19.57
N ARG A 140 -5.84 -2.58 19.99
CA ARG A 140 -5.42 -1.18 20.01
C ARG A 140 -4.65 -0.90 18.73
N MET A 141 -5.15 0.05 17.95
CA MET A 141 -4.47 0.55 16.76
C MET A 141 -3.80 1.87 17.08
N HIS A 142 -2.52 1.99 16.75
CA HIS A 142 -1.79 3.24 16.88
C HIS A 142 -2.04 4.08 15.64
N LEU A 143 -2.51 5.31 15.82
CA LEU A 143 -2.79 6.20 14.69
C LEU A 143 -1.55 7.04 14.41
N ASN A 144 -1.12 7.03 13.16
CA ASN A 144 -0.04 7.86 12.66
C ASN A 144 -0.55 9.25 12.28
N THR A 145 0.38 10.17 11.99
CA THR A 145 0.06 11.49 11.46
C THR A 145 -0.90 11.38 10.28
N ASN A 146 -2.03 12.07 10.39
CA ASN A 146 -3.14 12.04 9.45
C ASN A 146 -3.81 13.42 9.36
N ILE A 147 -4.66 13.60 8.35
CA ILE A 147 -5.39 14.85 8.10
C ILE A 147 -6.85 14.82 8.56
N GLY A 148 -7.26 13.81 9.33
CA GLY A 148 -8.63 13.69 9.83
C GLY A 148 -9.67 13.23 8.80
N GLU A 149 -9.24 12.53 7.74
CA GLU A 149 -10.11 11.97 6.72
C GLU A 149 -9.97 10.45 6.62
N VAL A 150 -11.11 9.76 6.64
CA VAL A 150 -11.20 8.32 6.41
C VAL A 150 -11.24 8.06 4.91
N ASP A 151 -10.38 7.18 4.41
CA ASP A 151 -10.40 6.78 3.00
C ASP A 151 -11.26 5.53 2.78
N HIS A 152 -11.07 4.51 3.62
CA HIS A 152 -11.80 3.25 3.46
C HIS A 152 -11.81 2.44 4.75
N ILE A 153 -12.97 1.86 5.09
CA ILE A 153 -13.12 0.88 6.16
C ILE A 153 -13.77 -0.37 5.59
N PHE A 154 -13.22 -1.54 5.90
CA PHE A 154 -13.82 -2.80 5.48
C PHE A 154 -13.45 -3.93 6.42
N ALA A 155 -14.39 -4.84 6.66
CA ALA A 155 -14.19 -6.02 7.47
C ALA A 155 -14.48 -7.30 6.67
N LEU A 156 -13.58 -8.27 6.79
CA LEU A 156 -13.78 -9.63 6.31
C LEU A 156 -14.52 -10.43 7.38
N THR A 157 -15.79 -10.72 7.13
CA THR A 157 -16.64 -11.48 8.05
C THR A 157 -17.41 -12.58 7.33
N ASP A 158 -17.65 -13.69 8.03
CA ASP A 158 -18.60 -14.74 7.67
C ASP A 158 -19.71 -14.76 8.73
N ARG A 159 -20.94 -14.47 8.32
CA ARG A 159 -22.10 -14.37 9.21
C ARG A 159 -23.13 -15.43 8.81
N PRO A 160 -23.02 -16.67 9.35
CA PRO A 160 -24.08 -17.67 9.19
C PRO A 160 -25.44 -17.14 9.64
N ASN A 161 -26.53 -17.70 9.11
CA ASN A 161 -27.89 -17.26 9.42
C ASN A 161 -28.15 -17.19 10.93
N GLY A 162 -28.68 -16.04 11.37
CA GLY A 162 -28.99 -15.77 12.78
C GLY A 162 -27.80 -15.37 13.65
N THR A 163 -26.59 -15.29 13.10
CA THR A 163 -25.41 -14.79 13.82
C THR A 163 -25.16 -13.30 13.56
N ASP A 164 -24.42 -12.65 14.45
CA ASP A 164 -24.11 -11.23 14.37
C ASP A 164 -22.63 -10.95 14.69
N ILE A 165 -22.08 -9.94 14.00
CA ILE A 165 -20.73 -9.41 14.24
C ILE A 165 -20.85 -7.87 14.30
N GLY A 166 -20.78 -7.33 15.52
CA GLY A 166 -20.75 -5.89 15.77
C GLY A 166 -19.31 -5.38 15.89
N ALA A 167 -19.04 -4.20 15.34
CA ALA A 167 -17.78 -3.50 15.51
C ALA A 167 -18.00 -2.23 16.33
N PHE A 168 -17.08 -1.94 17.24
CA PHE A 168 -17.12 -0.79 18.13
C PHE A 168 -15.75 -0.13 18.21
N ILE A 169 -15.73 1.18 18.46
CA ILE A 169 -14.50 1.97 18.59
C ILE A 169 -14.51 2.78 19.88
N ARG A 170 -13.33 3.02 20.42
CA ARG A 170 -13.12 3.88 21.59
C ARG A 170 -11.77 4.59 21.50
N ALA A 171 -11.76 5.90 21.68
CA ALA A 171 -10.54 6.69 21.89
C ALA A 171 -10.14 6.72 23.37
N PRO A 172 -8.93 7.16 23.73
CA PRO A 172 -8.48 7.21 25.12
C PRO A 172 -9.35 8.13 26.00
N SER A 173 -9.94 9.16 25.39
CA SER A 173 -10.82 10.14 26.02
C SER A 173 -12.27 9.68 26.17
N ASP A 174 -12.65 8.55 25.56
CA ASP A 174 -14.03 8.08 25.58
C ASP A 174 -14.31 7.21 26.81
N ASP A 175 -15.43 7.45 27.48
CA ASP A 175 -15.87 6.65 28.62
C ASP A 175 -16.32 5.23 28.22
N ALA A 176 -16.83 5.08 26.99
CA ALA A 176 -17.43 3.83 26.52
C ALA A 176 -17.12 3.57 25.03
N PHE A 177 -17.26 2.30 24.64
CA PHE A 177 -17.24 1.92 23.23
C PHE A 177 -18.51 2.39 22.54
N VAL A 178 -18.35 3.03 21.37
CA VAL A 178 -19.45 3.41 20.48
C VAL A 178 -19.44 2.54 19.23
N GLU A 179 -20.56 2.47 18.52
CA GLU A 179 -20.62 1.72 17.26
C GLU A 179 -19.59 2.23 16.25
N PHE A 180 -18.92 1.31 15.57
CA PHE A 180 -17.91 1.64 14.59
C PHE A 180 -18.58 2.13 13.30
N THR A 181 -18.42 3.41 13.02
CA THR A 181 -18.87 4.06 11.79
C THR A 181 -17.77 4.97 11.26
N ASP A 182 -17.84 5.36 9.98
CA ASP A 182 -16.90 6.30 9.37
C ASP A 182 -16.82 7.62 10.16
N ALA A 183 -17.98 8.15 10.56
CA ALA A 183 -18.06 9.36 11.39
C ALA A 183 -17.42 9.17 12.78
N ALA A 184 -17.66 8.02 13.42
CA ALA A 184 -17.08 7.72 14.72
C ALA A 184 -15.55 7.60 14.65
N LEU A 185 -15.02 6.98 13.58
CA LEU A 185 -13.58 6.93 13.34
C LEU A 185 -13.02 8.33 13.05
N GLN A 186 -13.66 9.09 12.18
CA GLN A 186 -13.18 10.41 11.75
C GLN A 186 -12.99 11.36 12.94
N GLN A 187 -13.95 11.38 13.87
CA GLN A 187 -13.87 12.16 15.12
C GLN A 187 -12.69 11.75 16.02
N ARG A 188 -12.15 10.55 15.83
CA ARG A 188 -11.11 9.95 16.68
C ARG A 188 -9.74 9.90 16.02
N LEU A 189 -9.62 10.25 14.74
CA LEU A 189 -8.37 10.14 13.98
C LEU A 189 -7.20 10.93 14.57
N PHE A 190 -7.47 12.04 15.25
CA PHE A 190 -6.44 12.87 15.89
C PHE A 190 -5.96 12.34 17.25
N ASN A 191 -6.47 11.20 17.73
CA ASN A 191 -5.95 10.54 18.92
C ASN A 191 -4.69 9.74 18.59
N PRO A 192 -3.78 9.51 19.56
CA PRO A 192 -2.58 8.69 19.32
C PRO A 192 -2.89 7.20 19.08
N TRP A 193 -4.04 6.73 19.55
CA TRP A 193 -4.51 5.36 19.34
C TRP A 193 -6.02 5.28 19.49
N VAL A 194 -6.61 4.20 18.96
CA VAL A 194 -8.01 3.81 19.17
C VAL A 194 -8.07 2.32 19.52
N ASP A 195 -8.95 1.97 20.45
CA ASP A 195 -9.32 0.58 20.71
C ASP A 195 -10.50 0.20 19.80
N VAL A 196 -10.34 -0.88 19.04
CA VAL A 196 -11.37 -1.46 18.19
C VAL A 196 -11.83 -2.77 18.83
N LYS A 197 -13.13 -2.86 19.13
CA LYS A 197 -13.76 -4.05 19.69
C LYS A 197 -14.65 -4.72 18.65
N ILE A 198 -14.41 -5.99 18.38
CA ILE A 198 -15.29 -6.81 17.53
C ILE A 198 -16.04 -7.80 18.42
N GLN A 199 -17.36 -7.75 18.38
CA GLN A 199 -18.24 -8.61 19.16
C GLN A 199 -18.90 -9.65 18.27
N LEU A 200 -18.78 -10.93 18.65
CA LEU A 200 -19.38 -12.07 17.97
C LEU A 200 -20.58 -12.56 18.78
N ARG A 201 -21.72 -12.84 18.11
CA ARG A 201 -22.93 -13.35 18.74
C ARG A 201 -23.59 -14.45 17.89
N ARG A 202 -24.13 -15.47 18.55
CA ARG A 202 -24.96 -16.52 17.97
C ARG A 202 -26.13 -16.86 18.89
N PRO A 203 -27.26 -17.36 18.37
CA PRO A 203 -28.49 -17.51 19.15
C PRO A 203 -28.41 -18.66 20.17
N SER A 204 -27.61 -19.68 19.91
CA SER A 204 -27.40 -20.81 20.82
C SER A 204 -26.01 -21.42 20.63
N ALA A 205 -25.55 -22.22 21.60
CA ALA A 205 -24.27 -22.92 21.52
C ALA A 205 -24.19 -23.94 20.37
N ALA A 206 -25.34 -24.45 19.92
CA ALA A 206 -25.46 -25.37 18.81
C ALA A 206 -25.44 -24.67 17.44
N ALA A 207 -25.74 -23.37 17.39
CA ALA A 207 -25.71 -22.61 16.14
C ALA A 207 -24.27 -22.43 15.63
N PRO A 208 -24.06 -22.33 14.31
CA PRO A 208 -22.74 -22.04 13.75
C PRO A 208 -22.12 -20.78 14.37
N SER A 209 -20.81 -20.79 14.61
CA SER A 209 -20.12 -19.58 15.07
C SER A 209 -19.99 -18.58 13.90
N PRO A 210 -20.28 -17.28 14.13
CA PRO A 210 -19.80 -16.23 13.23
C PRO A 210 -18.27 -16.25 13.17
N ARG A 211 -17.72 -15.75 12.06
CA ARG A 211 -16.26 -15.64 11.89
C ARG A 211 -15.84 -14.23 11.53
N PHE A 212 -14.83 -13.73 12.23
CA PHE A 212 -14.19 -12.46 11.92
C PHE A 212 -12.76 -12.72 11.44
N GLY A 213 -12.45 -12.36 10.20
CA GLY A 213 -11.12 -12.52 9.61
C GLY A 213 -10.23 -11.33 9.93
N SER A 214 -10.58 -10.17 9.40
CA SER A 214 -9.82 -8.95 9.61
C SER A 214 -10.67 -7.70 9.42
N MET A 215 -10.20 -6.58 9.97
CA MET A 215 -10.74 -5.25 9.74
C MET A 215 -9.62 -4.33 9.25
N PHE A 216 -9.86 -3.65 8.13
CA PHE A 216 -8.96 -2.71 7.50
C PHE A 216 -9.50 -1.30 7.74
N ILE A 217 -8.62 -0.42 8.19
CA ILE A 217 -8.92 0.98 8.41
C ILE A 217 -7.86 1.79 7.68
N ARG A 218 -8.25 2.48 6.62
CA ARG A 218 -7.39 3.33 5.81
C ARG A 218 -7.79 4.78 5.95
N TYR A 219 -6.82 5.65 6.25
CA TYR A 219 -7.02 7.08 6.44
C TYR A 219 -5.97 7.91 5.72
N ASN A 220 -6.31 9.15 5.37
CA ASN A 220 -5.45 10.03 4.60
C ASN A 220 -4.34 10.63 5.46
N ARG A 221 -3.13 10.65 4.91
CA ARG A 221 -1.96 11.35 5.46
C ARG A 221 -1.60 12.60 4.66
N LEU A 222 -1.94 12.61 3.38
CA LEU A 222 -1.73 13.72 2.46
C LEU A 222 -3.07 14.16 1.88
N THR A 223 -3.20 15.45 1.60
CA THR A 223 -4.36 16.01 0.91
C THR A 223 -4.37 15.62 -0.57
N ASP A 224 -3.18 15.66 -1.21
CA ASP A 224 -3.02 15.13 -2.56
C ASP A 224 -2.49 13.69 -2.50
N ARG A 225 -3.32 12.78 -3.01
CA ARG A 225 -3.11 11.33 -3.04
C ARG A 225 -3.20 10.78 -4.47
N VAL A 226 -3.57 11.63 -5.41
CA VAL A 226 -3.78 11.27 -6.79
C VAL A 226 -2.45 11.46 -7.50
N ILE A 227 -1.95 10.39 -8.10
CA ILE A 227 -0.79 10.50 -8.95
C ILE A 227 -1.30 10.87 -10.34
N LYS A 228 -0.73 11.95 -10.89
CA LYS A 228 -0.97 12.31 -12.27
C LYS A 228 -0.04 11.45 -13.12
N ALA A 229 -0.63 10.71 -14.06
CA ALA A 229 0.12 9.96 -15.05
C ALA A 229 -0.31 10.37 -16.45
N ASN A 230 0.66 10.51 -17.34
CA ASN A 230 0.40 10.64 -18.76
C ASN A 230 0.38 9.25 -19.37
N ILE A 231 -0.60 9.00 -20.23
CA ILE A 231 -0.60 7.81 -21.09
C ILE A 231 -0.07 8.31 -22.42
N PRO A 232 1.13 7.91 -22.86
CA PRO A 232 1.60 8.25 -24.19
C PRO A 232 0.50 7.84 -25.18
N ARG A 233 -0.09 8.82 -25.89
CA ARG A 233 -1.02 8.53 -26.99
C ARG A 233 -0.31 7.51 -27.85
N ALA A 234 -0.90 6.32 -27.99
CA ALA A 234 -0.30 5.17 -28.66
C ALA A 234 0.58 5.68 -29.81
N ARG A 235 1.90 5.44 -29.73
CA ARG A 235 2.71 5.53 -30.94
C ARG A 235 1.95 4.66 -31.91
N LYS A 236 1.43 5.23 -33.00
CA LYS A 236 0.88 4.48 -34.13
C LYS A 236 2.04 3.64 -34.69
N ALA A 237 2.42 2.59 -33.98
CA ALA A 237 2.97 1.42 -34.59
C ALA A 237 1.78 0.82 -35.31
N ASN A 238 1.85 0.74 -36.64
CA ASN A 238 0.93 -0.04 -37.43
C ASN A 238 1.05 -1.48 -36.93
N MET A 239 0.26 -1.85 -35.93
CA MET A 239 0.18 -3.21 -35.40
C MET A 239 -0.91 -3.94 -36.18
N LEU A 240 -0.84 -5.28 -36.18
CA LEU A 240 -1.72 -6.24 -36.87
C LEU A 240 -3.24 -6.04 -36.66
N GLN A 241 -3.65 -5.09 -35.81
CA GLN A 241 -5.01 -4.60 -35.61
C GLN A 241 -5.64 -4.01 -36.88
N ASP A 242 -4.86 -3.42 -37.79
CA ASP A 242 -5.36 -2.96 -39.11
C ASP A 242 -5.80 -4.13 -40.03
N PHE A 243 -5.51 -5.38 -39.63
CA PHE A 243 -5.90 -6.61 -40.33
C PHE A 243 -6.96 -7.44 -39.56
N GLY A 244 -7.64 -6.85 -38.58
CA GLY A 244 -8.77 -7.50 -37.89
C GLY A 244 -8.39 -8.48 -36.78
N VAL A 245 -7.16 -8.43 -36.28
CA VAL A 245 -6.76 -9.12 -35.05
C VAL A 245 -6.99 -8.18 -33.87
N THR A 246 -8.02 -8.45 -33.07
CA THR A 246 -8.29 -7.71 -31.82
C THR A 246 -7.29 -8.14 -30.75
N ASP A 247 -6.14 -7.47 -30.69
CA ASP A 247 -5.31 -7.52 -29.50
C ASP A 247 -6.04 -6.73 -28.40
N ASP A 248 -6.64 -7.47 -27.47
CA ASP A 248 -7.17 -6.96 -26.22
C ASP A 248 -6.16 -5.98 -25.59
N TRP A 249 -6.64 -4.84 -25.10
CA TRP A 249 -5.82 -3.82 -24.42
C TRP A 249 -5.29 -4.38 -23.08
N GLN A 250 -4.28 -5.24 -23.15
CA GLN A 250 -3.71 -5.94 -21.99
C GLN A 250 -2.47 -5.24 -21.42
N GLU A 251 -1.85 -4.33 -22.17
CA GLU A 251 -0.66 -3.59 -21.73
C GLU A 251 -0.77 -2.09 -22.01
N GLN A 252 -0.13 -1.30 -21.15
CA GLN A 252 -0.16 0.15 -21.21
C GLN A 252 1.10 0.75 -20.60
N GLN A 253 1.64 1.80 -21.24
CA GLN A 253 2.71 2.60 -20.68
C GLN A 253 2.12 3.80 -19.92
N PHE A 254 2.63 4.05 -18.72
CA PHE A 254 2.37 5.27 -17.97
C PHE A 254 3.67 6.02 -17.78
N TRP A 255 3.59 7.33 -17.86
CA TRP A 255 4.68 8.22 -17.48
C TRP A 255 4.25 9.08 -16.30
N THR A 256 5.07 9.14 -15.27
CA THR A 256 4.81 9.92 -14.05
C THR A 256 6.07 10.66 -13.60
N ASP A 257 5.90 11.75 -12.86
CA ASP A 257 7.02 12.51 -12.32
C ASP A 257 7.67 11.81 -11.11
N ASN A 258 8.58 12.50 -10.44
CA ASN A 258 9.29 11.98 -9.27
C ASN A 258 8.51 12.11 -7.94
N THR A 259 7.20 12.33 -7.97
CA THR A 259 6.34 12.33 -6.76
C THR A 259 6.42 10.99 -6.03
N LEU A 260 6.46 9.90 -6.80
CA LEU A 260 6.65 8.55 -6.29
C LEU A 260 8.15 8.22 -6.19
N ARG A 261 8.53 7.55 -5.11
CA ARG A 261 9.90 7.06 -4.88
C ARG A 261 9.90 5.54 -4.88
N SER A 262 10.94 4.95 -5.46
CA SER A 262 11.21 3.50 -5.39
C SER A 262 10.06 2.62 -5.93
N ILE A 263 9.63 2.87 -7.16
CA ILE A 263 8.61 2.05 -7.84
C ILE A 263 9.22 0.71 -8.27
N THR A 264 8.46 -0.38 -8.12
CA THR A 264 8.89 -1.75 -8.46
C THR A 264 7.83 -2.48 -9.30
N THR A 265 8.23 -3.61 -9.89
CA THR A 265 7.31 -4.51 -10.63
C THR A 265 6.36 -5.31 -9.73
N GLU A 266 6.45 -5.14 -8.41
CA GLU A 266 5.49 -5.71 -7.47
C GLU A 266 4.35 -4.74 -7.13
N ASP A 267 4.44 -3.50 -7.61
CA ASP A 267 3.46 -2.44 -7.40
C ASP A 267 2.36 -2.45 -8.48
N TRP A 268 1.30 -1.68 -8.25
CA TRP A 268 0.20 -1.56 -9.20
C TRP A 268 -0.51 -0.20 -9.09
N VAL A 269 -1.30 0.12 -10.11
CA VAL A 269 -2.06 1.37 -10.20
C VAL A 269 -3.53 1.10 -10.50
N ALA A 270 -4.39 2.01 -10.06
CA ALA A 270 -5.82 1.99 -10.39
C ALA A 270 -6.24 3.31 -11.02
N HIS A 271 -6.94 3.23 -12.15
CA HIS A 271 -7.60 4.38 -12.73
C HIS A 271 -8.75 4.85 -11.84
N ILE A 272 -8.78 6.15 -11.52
CA ILE A 272 -9.82 6.69 -10.64
C ILE A 272 -11.20 6.66 -11.30
N ASN A 273 -11.27 6.92 -12.60
CA ASN A 273 -12.55 7.11 -13.30
C ASN A 273 -13.33 5.82 -13.54
N ASN A 274 -12.63 4.70 -13.77
CA ASN A 274 -13.27 3.43 -14.15
C ASN A 274 -12.84 2.24 -13.27
N GLY A 275 -11.99 2.48 -12.25
CA GLY A 275 -11.51 1.43 -11.34
C GLY A 275 -10.62 0.37 -11.99
N THR A 276 -10.21 0.56 -13.25
CA THR A 276 -9.36 -0.41 -13.95
C THR A 276 -7.99 -0.50 -13.27
N ARG A 277 -7.54 -1.71 -13.02
CA ARG A 277 -6.29 -1.98 -12.28
C ARG A 277 -5.21 -2.46 -13.24
N TRP A 278 -4.01 -1.89 -13.10
CA TRP A 278 -2.84 -2.22 -13.92
C TRP A 278 -1.67 -2.61 -13.02
N LYS A 279 -1.12 -3.80 -13.23
CA LYS A 279 0.09 -4.28 -12.55
C LYS A 279 1.32 -3.75 -13.27
N ILE A 280 2.30 -3.26 -12.53
CA ILE A 280 3.59 -2.85 -13.10
C ILE A 280 4.40 -4.10 -13.44
N ILE A 281 4.93 -4.15 -14.66
CA ILE A 281 5.76 -5.26 -15.19
C ILE A 281 7.15 -4.79 -15.62
N GLY A 282 7.35 -3.49 -15.81
CA GLY A 282 8.65 -2.87 -16.06
C GLY A 282 8.69 -1.45 -15.53
N VAL A 283 9.87 -1.01 -15.08
CA VAL A 283 10.11 0.34 -14.54
C VAL A 283 11.43 0.83 -15.10
N GLU A 284 11.42 1.98 -15.74
CA GLU A 284 12.60 2.70 -16.19
C GLU A 284 12.64 4.06 -15.50
N ASP A 285 13.79 4.42 -14.92
CA ASP A 285 14.01 5.72 -14.31
C ASP A 285 14.69 6.68 -15.28
N PHE A 286 14.20 7.93 -15.29
CA PHE A 286 14.91 9.03 -15.91
C PHE A 286 15.65 9.82 -14.82
N ALA A 287 16.89 9.41 -14.55
CA ALA A 287 17.72 9.95 -13.47
C ALA A 287 19.08 10.48 -13.97
N PRO A 288 19.12 11.56 -14.78
CA PRO A 288 20.38 12.19 -15.15
C PRO A 288 21.13 12.71 -13.92
N GLU A 289 22.44 12.47 -13.84
CA GLU A 289 23.31 12.86 -12.70
C GLU A 289 22.81 12.32 -11.35
N ASP A 290 22.24 11.11 -11.33
CA ASP A 290 21.63 10.47 -10.16
C ASP A 290 20.47 11.27 -9.54
N LEU A 291 19.90 12.24 -10.27
CA LEU A 291 18.73 12.98 -9.86
C LEU A 291 17.49 12.47 -10.59
N LEU A 292 16.68 11.68 -9.89
CA LEU A 292 15.42 11.15 -10.41
C LEU A 292 14.45 12.28 -10.78
N LEU A 293 14.06 12.34 -12.06
CA LEU A 293 13.13 13.32 -12.60
C LEU A 293 11.76 12.73 -12.94
N SER A 294 11.71 11.50 -13.45
CA SER A 294 10.46 10.83 -13.84
C SER A 294 10.62 9.32 -13.92
N TRP A 295 9.49 8.64 -14.04
CA TRP A 295 9.38 7.19 -14.24
C TRP A 295 8.59 6.86 -15.50
N ASP A 296 9.13 5.92 -16.27
CA ASP A 296 8.41 5.22 -17.33
C ASP A 296 7.98 3.85 -16.82
N LEU A 297 6.67 3.61 -16.79
CA LEU A 297 6.07 2.41 -16.22
C LEU A 297 5.44 1.58 -17.34
N HIS A 298 5.90 0.35 -17.49
CA HIS A 298 5.24 -0.65 -18.33
C HIS A 298 4.28 -1.45 -17.46
N THR A 299 3.02 -1.53 -17.87
CA THR A 299 1.98 -2.16 -17.06
C THR A 299 1.16 -3.14 -17.87
N ARG A 300 0.56 -4.12 -17.19
CA ARG A 300 -0.45 -5.02 -17.73
C ARG A 300 -1.76 -4.93 -16.97
N LEU A 301 -2.87 -5.24 -17.61
CA LEU A 301 -4.17 -5.35 -16.96
C LEU A 301 -4.12 -6.45 -15.88
N VAL A 302 -4.69 -6.15 -14.71
CA VAL A 302 -4.81 -7.11 -13.60
C VAL A 302 -5.83 -8.19 -13.97
N GLN A 303 -5.42 -9.45 -13.89
CA GLN A 303 -6.22 -10.61 -14.29
C GLN A 303 -7.17 -11.03 -13.17
N GLN A 304 -8.30 -11.68 -13.51
CA GLN A 304 -9.33 -12.04 -12.52
C GLN A 304 -8.81 -12.83 -11.30
N TYR A 305 -7.78 -13.65 -11.50
CA TYR A 305 -7.14 -14.46 -10.46
C TYR A 305 -6.05 -13.72 -9.67
N ASP A 306 -5.60 -12.54 -10.11
CA ASP A 306 -4.62 -11.74 -9.40
C ASP A 306 -5.22 -11.22 -8.08
N ALA A 307 -4.47 -11.32 -6.99
CA ALA A 307 -4.94 -10.92 -5.67
C ALA A 307 -5.34 -9.43 -5.57
N MET A 308 -4.71 -8.59 -6.39
CA MET A 308 -5.02 -7.16 -6.55
C MET A 308 -6.49 -6.92 -6.90
N ASN A 309 -7.16 -7.89 -7.52
CA ASN A 309 -8.56 -7.74 -7.87
C ASN A 309 -9.52 -7.71 -6.67
N PHE A 310 -9.07 -8.23 -5.52
CA PHE A 310 -9.84 -8.20 -4.27
C PHE A 310 -9.51 -6.99 -3.40
N TYR A 311 -8.53 -6.16 -3.80
CA TYR A 311 -8.08 -5.03 -3.01
C TYR A 311 -9.06 -3.85 -3.11
N PRO A 312 -9.53 -3.27 -1.99
CA PRO A 312 -10.45 -2.14 -2.02
C PRO A 312 -9.78 -0.87 -2.56
N LEU A 313 -10.40 -0.25 -3.57
CA LEU A 313 -9.96 1.01 -4.17
C LEU A 313 -10.22 2.20 -3.25
#